data_AF-A0A484G749-F1
#
_entry.id   AF-A0A484G749-F1
#
_cell.length_a   1.000
_cell.length_b   1.000
_cell.length_c   1.000
_cell.angle_alpha   90.00
_cell.angle_beta   90.00
_cell.angle_gamma   90.00
#
_symmetry.space_group_name_H-M   'P 1'
#
loop_
_entity.id
_entity.type
_entity.pdbx_description
1 polymer ?
#
loop_
_entity_poly.entity_id
_entity_poly.type
_entity_poly.pdbx_seq_one_letter_code
_entity_poly.pdbx_strand_id
1 'polypeptide(L)'
;MPPHEKPHHHSSDLKGLYAEGKEKVKDKTKPSGGFDTTPLPDAPPGYTVRFIFHRASNLPAADLGTRSSDPYIHVTLKAAVPKRHKEDPDLTHRTKTERRTTAPVWNDEWVVANVPADGFILKCRLYDEDYPDHDDRLGNVTVKVPYVGEDWKGYPQPGQEFIAKKRMGSKRAYFFKAITSHFDPTVDMSPRLWISMEVLGRSDPPYAQMCTVGPTSYFKHFSPMIGRLTGIKVNRDENDDARSDLFDQSHDGKKTQKYDFQSNEMQLSGPVPPELYHRYVEFRPMIGLMFAKSGLRGKILNKALHKQHSRVYNFDSSTEYGVFQARSEEASLQFLKMIHFDEGGRIFTYVLTLDGMFRFTETGKEFSIDMLSKHTMHSDVETYIACSGEFFVRRLQKPTASEDPDPEQKTHPKDELPGGPPDGHPPHNPAHYQLFIDNDSGTYRPDKSILPKLKEFLEANLPGIGIVTMHCEDEKLQRLKREQVETKKKEGRMVNMVLARSPSSSSLSSTESALQHMDEAGEDGPPVKSTTQKALDALEDPKTLKNMLRHGHGHGSGSGNGESSRVAATN
;
A
#
# COMPACT_ATOMS: atom_id res chain seq x y z
N MET A 1 66.11 37.59 24.97
CA MET A 1 64.69 37.79 25.35
C MET A 1 64.48 39.27 25.53
N PRO A 2 63.64 39.90 24.69
CA PRO A 2 62.21 40.11 24.99
C PRO A 2 61.27 39.72 23.81
N PRO A 3 59.92 39.77 23.97
CA PRO A 3 58.99 38.97 23.18
C PRO A 3 58.33 39.65 21.95
N HIS A 4 57.89 38.77 21.05
CA HIS A 4 57.04 38.87 19.86
C HIS A 4 56.02 40.01 19.69
N GLU A 5 56.03 40.61 18.50
CA GLU A 5 54.83 41.12 17.79
C GLU A 5 54.54 40.24 16.56
N LYS A 6 53.27 39.87 16.35
CA LYS A 6 52.79 39.15 15.16
C LYS A 6 52.06 40.13 14.22
N PRO A 7 52.24 40.04 12.90
CA PRO A 7 51.45 40.83 11.94
C PRO A 7 50.06 40.21 11.71
N HIS A 8 49.06 41.08 11.59
CA HIS A 8 47.68 40.76 11.24
C HIS A 8 47.56 40.28 9.79
N HIS A 9 46.91 39.14 9.56
CA HIS A 9 46.37 38.76 8.25
C HIS A 9 44.85 38.61 8.28
N HIS A 10 44.27 39.12 7.18
CA HIS A 10 42.87 39.43 6.89
C HIS A 10 41.85 38.30 7.12
N SER A 11 40.74 38.64 7.79
CA SER A 11 39.55 37.79 7.98
C SER A 11 38.53 37.84 6.83
N SER A 12 38.88 38.50 5.71
CA SER A 12 37.96 38.72 4.58
C SER A 12 37.85 37.55 3.60
N ASP A 13 38.87 36.69 3.48
CA ASP A 13 38.85 35.55 2.54
C ASP A 13 38.08 34.33 3.06
N LEU A 14 37.99 34.17 4.38
CA LEU A 14 37.19 33.11 5.00
C LEU A 14 35.68 33.33 4.81
N LYS A 15 35.21 34.58 4.79
CA LYS A 15 33.77 34.86 4.55
C LYS A 15 33.34 34.51 3.13
N GLY A 16 34.22 34.69 2.13
CA GLY A 16 33.96 34.30 0.74
C GLY A 16 33.84 32.78 0.59
N LEU A 17 34.76 32.02 1.20
CA LEU A 17 34.74 30.55 1.19
C LEU A 17 33.55 29.95 1.96
N TYR A 18 33.13 30.59 3.06
CA TYR A 18 31.92 30.20 3.80
C TYR A 18 30.62 30.57 3.06
N ALA A 19 30.61 31.64 2.26
CA ALA A 19 29.47 32.04 1.45
C ALA A 19 29.32 31.12 0.22
N GLU A 20 30.40 30.82 -0.52
CA GLU A 20 30.39 29.82 -1.60
C GLU A 20 30.11 28.40 -1.07
N GLY A 21 30.61 28.07 0.13
CA GLY A 21 30.27 26.83 0.82
C GLY A 21 28.78 26.75 1.20
N LYS A 22 28.18 27.86 1.65
CA LYS A 22 26.75 27.94 1.94
C LYS A 22 25.87 27.93 0.69
N GLU A 23 26.31 28.51 -0.42
CA GLU A 23 25.60 28.39 -1.70
C GLU A 23 25.71 26.96 -2.27
N LYS A 24 26.89 26.33 -2.23
CA LYS A 24 27.07 24.91 -2.61
C LYS A 24 26.36 23.92 -1.67
N VAL A 25 26.07 24.30 -0.43
CA VAL A 25 25.27 23.51 0.51
C VAL A 25 23.78 23.78 0.35
N LYS A 26 23.35 25.00 0.00
CA LYS A 26 21.96 25.31 -0.37
C LYS A 26 21.53 24.68 -1.69
N ASP A 27 22.45 24.47 -2.64
CA ASP A 27 22.15 23.67 -3.83
C ASP A 27 22.02 22.16 -3.52
N LYS A 28 22.48 21.70 -2.35
CA LYS A 28 22.31 20.33 -1.85
C LYS A 28 21.09 20.13 -0.95
N THR A 29 20.28 21.17 -0.69
CA THR A 29 19.12 21.08 0.23
C THR A 29 17.81 20.61 -0.42
N LYS A 30 17.84 20.05 -1.63
CA LYS A 30 16.73 19.19 -2.07
C LYS A 30 17.01 17.76 -1.60
N PRO A 31 16.17 17.18 -0.72
CA PRO A 31 16.35 15.79 -0.33
C PRO A 31 16.35 14.89 -1.57
N SER A 32 17.23 13.89 -1.61
CA SER A 32 17.31 12.96 -2.75
C SER A 32 15.98 12.24 -2.94
N GLY A 33 15.48 12.21 -4.18
CA GLY A 33 14.22 11.58 -4.55
C GLY A 33 13.17 12.58 -5.07
N GLY A 34 11.91 12.17 -5.09
CA GLY A 34 10.81 12.93 -5.66
C GLY A 34 10.60 12.66 -7.15
N PHE A 35 10.10 13.67 -7.87
CA PHE A 35 9.87 13.61 -9.31
C PHE A 35 11.16 13.32 -10.08
N ASP A 36 11.12 12.27 -10.90
CA ASP A 36 12.25 11.81 -11.69
C ASP A 36 11.93 11.92 -13.19
N THR A 37 12.74 12.73 -13.88
CA THR A 37 12.58 13.07 -15.30
C THR A 37 13.30 12.11 -16.25
N THR A 38 13.87 11.02 -15.73
CA THR A 38 14.53 9.99 -16.54
C THR A 38 13.55 9.48 -17.60
N PRO A 39 13.83 9.67 -18.90
CA PRO A 39 12.91 9.27 -19.96
C PRO A 39 12.82 7.75 -20.05
N LEU A 40 11.78 7.24 -20.74
CA LEU A 40 11.80 5.84 -21.13
C LEU A 40 12.98 5.59 -22.09
N PRO A 41 13.71 4.48 -21.91
CA PRO A 41 14.69 4.03 -22.89
C PRO A 41 14.01 3.70 -24.23
N ASP A 42 14.73 3.80 -25.34
CA ASP A 42 14.22 3.36 -26.63
C ASP A 42 14.06 1.83 -26.64
N ALA A 43 12.91 1.35 -27.14
CA ALA A 43 12.65 -0.06 -27.34
C ALA A 43 11.86 -0.28 -28.64
N PRO A 44 12.09 -1.40 -29.34
CA PRO A 44 11.27 -1.78 -30.48
C PRO A 44 9.83 -2.11 -30.04
N PRO A 45 8.84 -2.02 -30.95
CA PRO A 45 7.47 -2.43 -30.65
C PRO A 45 7.41 -3.86 -30.11
N GLY A 46 6.72 -4.02 -28.98
CA GLY A 46 6.43 -5.32 -28.38
C GLY A 46 5.11 -5.91 -28.87
N TYR A 47 4.73 -7.02 -28.25
CA TYR A 47 3.49 -7.73 -28.50
C TYR A 47 2.58 -7.70 -27.27
N THR A 48 1.29 -7.71 -27.54
CA THR A 48 0.25 -7.86 -26.53
C THR A 48 -0.02 -9.35 -26.36
N VAL A 49 0.24 -9.88 -25.17
CA VAL A 49 0.11 -11.30 -24.85
C VAL A 49 -0.96 -11.48 -23.79
N ARG A 50 -1.91 -12.37 -24.08
CA ARG A 50 -2.92 -12.83 -23.14
C ARG A 50 -2.44 -14.10 -22.44
N PHE A 51 -2.40 -14.06 -21.12
CA PHE A 51 -2.15 -15.19 -20.25
C PHE A 51 -3.48 -15.65 -19.63
N ILE A 52 -3.71 -16.96 -19.56
CA ILE A 52 -4.85 -17.51 -18.83
C ILE A 52 -4.36 -18.59 -17.88
N PHE A 53 -4.59 -18.39 -16.59
CA PHE A 53 -4.29 -19.35 -15.53
C PHE A 53 -5.53 -20.18 -15.23
N HIS A 54 -5.62 -21.35 -15.87
CA HIS A 54 -6.84 -22.16 -15.85
C HIS A 54 -7.07 -22.82 -14.50
N ARG A 55 -6.15 -23.70 -14.10
CA ARG A 55 -6.30 -24.56 -12.91
C ARG A 55 -4.97 -25.11 -12.46
N ALA A 56 -4.93 -25.58 -11.21
CA ALA A 56 -3.88 -26.46 -10.73
C ALA A 56 -4.48 -27.77 -10.22
N SER A 57 -3.66 -28.82 -10.18
CA SER A 57 -4.04 -30.09 -9.58
C SER A 57 -2.92 -30.65 -8.73
N ASN A 58 -3.30 -31.55 -7.82
CA ASN A 58 -2.37 -32.27 -6.96
C ASN A 58 -1.51 -31.32 -6.10
N LEU A 59 -2.11 -30.24 -5.60
CA LEU A 59 -1.44 -29.37 -4.64
C LEU A 59 -1.28 -30.11 -3.28
N PRO A 60 -0.18 -29.88 -2.53
CA PRO A 60 -0.10 -30.34 -1.14
C PRO A 60 -1.22 -29.70 -0.33
N ALA A 61 -1.84 -30.46 0.58
CA ALA A 61 -2.63 -29.87 1.65
C ALA A 61 -1.67 -29.25 2.68
N ALA A 62 -1.92 -28.00 3.09
CA ALA A 62 -1.18 -27.40 4.20
C ALA A 62 -1.95 -27.45 5.53
N ASP A 63 -3.27 -27.65 5.49
CA ASP A 63 -4.11 -27.78 6.70
C ASP A 63 -4.36 -29.23 7.12
N LEU A 64 -3.88 -29.60 8.31
CA LEU A 64 -4.04 -30.93 8.92
C LEU A 64 -5.50 -31.35 9.17
N GLY A 65 -6.35 -30.39 9.59
CA GLY A 65 -7.72 -30.68 9.99
C GLY A 65 -8.66 -30.92 8.81
N THR A 66 -8.51 -30.14 7.74
CA THR A 66 -9.38 -30.18 6.56
C THR A 66 -8.77 -30.96 5.39
N ARG A 67 -7.47 -31.28 5.45
CA ARG A 67 -6.68 -31.85 4.34
C ARG A 67 -6.85 -31.04 3.04
N SER A 68 -6.93 -29.73 3.19
CA SER A 68 -7.12 -28.79 2.09
C SER A 68 -6.10 -27.64 2.16
N SER A 69 -6.22 -26.73 1.21
CA SER A 69 -5.44 -25.50 1.10
C SER A 69 -6.36 -24.41 0.55
N ASP A 70 -5.97 -23.16 0.71
CA ASP A 70 -6.53 -21.98 0.09
C ASP A 70 -5.57 -21.45 -1.00
N PRO A 71 -5.45 -22.14 -2.15
CA PRO A 71 -4.43 -21.84 -3.13
C PRO A 71 -4.68 -20.58 -3.96
N TYR A 72 -3.60 -19.82 -4.18
CA TYR A 72 -3.52 -18.75 -5.18
C TYR A 72 -2.18 -18.78 -5.91
N ILE A 73 -2.09 -18.05 -7.04
CA ILE A 73 -0.86 -17.90 -7.81
C ILE A 73 -0.38 -16.46 -7.71
N HIS A 74 0.89 -16.29 -7.35
CA HIS A 74 1.62 -15.04 -7.56
C HIS A 74 2.53 -15.19 -8.77
N VAL A 75 2.24 -14.44 -9.82
CA VAL A 75 2.91 -14.46 -11.11
C VAL A 75 3.87 -13.27 -11.20
N THR A 76 5.10 -13.53 -11.63
CA THR A 76 6.06 -12.48 -11.99
C THR A 76 6.47 -12.66 -13.44
N LEU A 77 6.27 -11.64 -14.26
CA LEU A 77 6.68 -11.62 -15.66
C LEU A 77 7.98 -10.83 -15.80
N LYS A 78 9.00 -11.46 -16.40
CA LYS A 78 10.31 -10.85 -16.66
C LYS A 78 10.62 -10.95 -18.14
N ALA A 79 11.06 -9.86 -18.74
CA ALA A 79 11.52 -9.85 -20.11
C ALA A 79 12.73 -8.90 -20.25
N ALA A 80 13.37 -8.90 -21.40
CA ALA A 80 14.51 -8.03 -21.70
C ALA A 80 14.08 -6.59 -22.03
N VAL A 81 13.08 -6.06 -21.31
CA VAL A 81 12.66 -4.67 -21.46
C VAL A 81 13.55 -3.79 -20.58
N PRO A 82 14.19 -2.76 -21.15
CA PRO A 82 15.06 -1.88 -20.40
C PRO A 82 14.26 -1.12 -19.32
N LYS A 83 14.77 -1.16 -18.09
CA LYS A 83 14.22 -0.39 -16.95
C LYS A 83 14.91 0.96 -16.88
N ARG A 84 14.21 1.99 -16.37
CA ARG A 84 14.85 3.30 -16.12
C ARG A 84 15.87 3.16 -15.00
N HIS A 85 15.46 2.47 -13.93
CA HIS A 85 16.30 2.20 -12.77
C HIS A 85 16.27 0.72 -12.39
N LYS A 86 17.31 0.23 -11.71
CA LYS A 86 17.39 -1.19 -11.30
C LYS A 86 16.33 -1.55 -10.25
N GLU A 87 15.90 -0.54 -9.52
CA GLU A 87 14.89 -0.58 -8.47
C GLU A 87 13.47 -0.64 -9.02
N ASP A 88 13.26 -0.43 -10.34
CA ASP A 88 11.94 -0.57 -10.96
C ASP A 88 11.41 -1.99 -10.70
N PRO A 89 10.16 -2.12 -10.22
CA PRO A 89 9.56 -3.41 -9.94
C PRO A 89 9.43 -4.26 -11.22
N ASP A 90 9.32 -5.57 -11.05
CA ASP A 90 8.88 -6.44 -12.15
C ASP A 90 7.36 -6.41 -12.23
N LEU A 91 6.79 -6.64 -13.41
CA LEU A 91 5.35 -6.74 -13.55
C LEU A 91 4.83 -8.02 -12.86
N THR A 92 3.85 -7.88 -11.97
CA THR A 92 3.28 -9.00 -11.21
C THR A 92 1.77 -9.09 -11.37
N HIS A 93 1.23 -10.28 -11.07
CA HIS A 93 -0.20 -10.53 -11.06
C HIS A 93 -0.54 -11.56 -9.99
N ARG A 94 -1.65 -11.36 -9.27
CA ARG A 94 -2.15 -12.28 -8.24
C ARG A 94 -3.55 -12.75 -8.65
N THR A 95 -3.73 -14.07 -8.71
CA THR A 95 -5.07 -14.65 -8.91
C THR A 95 -5.87 -14.57 -7.62
N LYS A 96 -7.20 -14.67 -7.71
CA LYS A 96 -8.03 -14.90 -6.52
C LYS A 96 -7.60 -16.17 -5.78
N THR A 97 -7.90 -16.20 -4.48
CA THR A 97 -7.71 -17.36 -3.62
C THR A 97 -8.91 -18.28 -3.75
N GLU A 98 -8.67 -19.53 -4.13
CA GLU A 98 -9.71 -20.56 -4.12
C GLU A 98 -9.69 -21.27 -2.77
N ARG A 99 -10.85 -21.42 -2.12
CA ARG A 99 -10.91 -21.90 -0.73
C ARG A 99 -11.03 -23.41 -0.63
N ARG A 100 -10.35 -24.00 0.36
CA ARG A 100 -10.48 -25.39 0.80
C ARG A 100 -10.39 -26.40 -0.35
N THR A 101 -9.40 -26.24 -1.22
CA THR A 101 -9.19 -27.11 -2.39
C THR A 101 -7.71 -27.37 -2.66
N THR A 102 -7.39 -28.57 -3.12
CA THR A 102 -6.07 -28.95 -3.65
C THR A 102 -6.05 -29.06 -5.19
N ALA A 103 -7.19 -28.77 -5.82
CA ALA A 103 -7.40 -28.74 -7.26
C ALA A 103 -8.16 -27.46 -7.67
N PRO A 104 -7.58 -26.27 -7.46
CA PRO A 104 -8.24 -25.00 -7.75
C PRO A 104 -8.45 -24.78 -9.24
N VAL A 105 -9.55 -24.11 -9.58
CA VAL A 105 -9.87 -23.64 -10.93
C VAL A 105 -10.07 -22.13 -10.85
N TRP A 106 -9.18 -21.36 -11.46
CA TRP A 106 -9.23 -19.90 -11.44
C TRP A 106 -9.83 -19.32 -12.72
N ASN A 107 -9.45 -19.86 -13.88
CA ASN A 107 -9.72 -19.28 -15.21
C ASN A 107 -9.42 -17.78 -15.27
N ASP A 108 -8.28 -17.40 -14.69
CA ASP A 108 -7.92 -16.01 -14.46
C ASP A 108 -7.13 -15.46 -15.67
N GLU A 109 -7.66 -14.41 -16.30
CA GLU A 109 -7.09 -13.80 -17.50
C GLU A 109 -6.23 -12.58 -17.15
N TRP A 110 -5.08 -12.48 -17.80
CA TRP A 110 -4.16 -11.35 -17.66
C TRP A 110 -3.57 -10.97 -19.01
N VAL A 111 -3.89 -9.79 -19.51
CA VAL A 111 -3.38 -9.26 -20.78
C VAL A 111 -2.30 -8.22 -20.51
N VAL A 112 -1.12 -8.44 -21.09
CA VAL A 112 0.05 -7.59 -20.93
C VAL A 112 0.50 -7.06 -22.28
N ALA A 113 0.67 -5.75 -22.40
CA ALA A 113 1.25 -5.11 -23.57
C ALA A 113 2.77 -4.96 -23.45
N ASN A 114 3.41 -4.71 -24.59
CA ASN A 114 4.84 -4.42 -24.74
C ASN A 114 5.77 -5.56 -24.31
N VAL A 115 5.33 -6.81 -24.49
CA VAL A 115 6.20 -7.98 -24.32
C VAL A 115 7.18 -8.04 -25.50
N PRO A 116 8.51 -8.06 -25.28
CA PRO A 116 9.48 -7.99 -26.37
C PRO A 116 9.52 -9.28 -27.19
N ALA A 117 9.96 -9.15 -28.45
CA ALA A 117 10.08 -10.26 -29.38
C ALA A 117 11.08 -11.34 -28.93
N ASP A 118 12.10 -10.95 -28.17
CA ASP A 118 13.13 -11.83 -27.56
C ASP A 118 12.56 -12.78 -26.48
N GLY A 119 11.27 -12.69 -26.22
CA GLY A 119 10.55 -13.56 -25.31
C GLY A 119 10.62 -13.11 -23.85
N PHE A 120 10.22 -14.01 -22.97
CA PHE A 120 9.99 -13.71 -21.56
C PHE A 120 10.13 -14.94 -20.65
N ILE A 121 10.20 -14.68 -19.35
CA ILE A 121 10.18 -15.66 -18.28
C ILE A 121 8.97 -15.38 -17.40
N LEU A 122 8.03 -16.32 -17.38
CA LEU A 122 6.87 -16.30 -16.51
C LEU A 122 7.14 -17.18 -15.29
N LYS A 123 7.20 -16.56 -14.10
CA LYS A 123 7.39 -17.28 -12.82
C LYS A 123 6.07 -17.33 -12.08
N CYS A 124 5.45 -18.50 -12.02
CA CYS A 124 4.23 -18.76 -11.28
C CYS A 124 4.57 -19.43 -9.95
N ARG A 125 4.42 -18.72 -8.84
CA ARG A 125 4.58 -19.27 -7.49
C ARG A 125 3.20 -19.58 -6.92
N LEU A 126 2.97 -20.83 -6.56
CA LEU A 126 1.73 -21.27 -5.93
C LEU A 126 1.90 -21.18 -4.42
N TYR A 127 0.92 -20.56 -3.77
CA TYR A 127 0.89 -20.36 -2.33
C TYR A 127 -0.42 -20.84 -1.73
N ASP A 128 -0.37 -21.20 -0.47
CA ASP A 128 -1.50 -21.39 0.42
C ASP A 128 -1.71 -20.11 1.23
N GLU A 129 -2.93 -19.60 1.27
CA GLU A 129 -3.25 -18.39 2.02
C GLU A 129 -3.56 -18.71 3.48
N ASP A 130 -2.62 -18.37 4.36
CA ASP A 130 -2.66 -18.72 5.78
C ASP A 130 -2.70 -17.46 6.66
N TYR A 131 -3.84 -16.77 6.78
CA TYR A 131 -3.94 -15.62 7.70
C TYR A 131 -4.34 -16.08 9.13
N PRO A 132 -3.65 -15.64 10.20
CA PRO A 132 -2.64 -14.58 10.30
C PRO A 132 -1.17 -15.04 10.25
N ASP A 133 -0.92 -16.29 9.88
CA ASP A 133 0.42 -16.84 9.70
C ASP A 133 1.03 -16.39 8.35
N HIS A 134 2.13 -16.99 7.94
CA HIS A 134 2.77 -16.69 6.66
C HIS A 134 2.36 -17.74 5.63
N ASP A 135 1.91 -17.28 4.46
CA ASP A 135 1.54 -18.11 3.33
C ASP A 135 2.57 -19.21 3.01
N ASP A 136 2.10 -20.45 2.92
CA ASP A 136 2.92 -21.61 2.64
C ASP A 136 3.13 -21.78 1.14
N ARG A 137 4.39 -21.91 0.68
CA ARG A 137 4.65 -22.14 -0.74
C ARG A 137 4.31 -23.58 -1.13
N LEU A 138 3.36 -23.77 -2.05
CA LEU A 138 2.90 -25.09 -2.52
C LEU A 138 3.73 -25.60 -3.72
N GLY A 139 4.21 -24.69 -4.57
CA GLY A 139 4.99 -25.04 -5.75
C GLY A 139 5.51 -23.83 -6.53
N ASN A 140 6.35 -24.10 -7.55
CA ASN A 140 6.85 -23.09 -8.45
C ASN A 140 6.96 -23.66 -9.88
N VAL A 141 6.34 -22.96 -10.83
CA VAL A 141 6.46 -23.18 -12.27
C VAL A 141 7.19 -21.99 -12.88
N THR A 142 8.20 -22.26 -13.69
CA THR A 142 8.90 -21.22 -14.45
C THR A 142 8.85 -21.60 -15.92
N VAL A 143 8.07 -20.85 -16.69
CA VAL A 143 7.98 -20.99 -18.14
C VAL A 143 8.95 -20.00 -18.77
N LYS A 144 9.80 -20.49 -19.68
CA LYS A 144 10.72 -19.67 -20.47
C LYS A 144 10.26 -19.74 -21.92
N VAL A 145 9.87 -18.60 -22.47
CA VAL A 145 9.50 -18.45 -23.87
C VAL A 145 10.63 -17.70 -24.55
N PRO A 146 11.35 -18.30 -25.50
CA PRO A 146 12.55 -17.68 -26.11
C PRO A 146 12.22 -16.70 -27.24
N TYR A 147 10.97 -16.68 -27.73
CA TYR A 147 10.54 -15.83 -28.82
C TYR A 147 9.04 -15.58 -28.76
N VAL A 148 8.62 -14.36 -29.09
CA VAL A 148 7.22 -13.96 -29.27
C VAL A 148 7.10 -13.21 -30.60
N GLY A 149 6.09 -13.58 -31.38
CA GLY A 149 5.79 -12.96 -32.68
C GLY A 149 4.39 -13.32 -33.15
N GLU A 150 3.96 -12.73 -34.27
CA GLU A 150 2.66 -13.06 -34.89
C GLU A 150 2.57 -14.52 -35.34
N ASP A 151 3.70 -15.12 -35.69
CA ASP A 151 3.84 -16.52 -36.08
C ASP A 151 4.02 -17.47 -34.88
N TRP A 152 4.18 -16.92 -33.67
CA TRP A 152 4.31 -17.73 -32.46
C TRP A 152 2.97 -18.38 -32.13
N LYS A 153 2.92 -19.72 -32.25
CA LYS A 153 1.71 -20.52 -31.98
C LYS A 153 1.19 -20.41 -30.54
N GLY A 154 1.99 -19.89 -29.61
CA GLY A 154 1.62 -19.79 -28.21
C GLY A 154 1.34 -21.13 -27.55
N TYR A 155 0.56 -21.09 -26.48
CA TYR A 155 -0.06 -22.24 -25.83
C TYR A 155 -1.58 -22.01 -25.85
N PRO A 156 -2.31 -22.49 -26.88
CA PRO A 156 -3.74 -22.23 -27.01
C PRO A 156 -4.53 -22.93 -25.90
N GLN A 157 -5.81 -22.58 -25.77
CA GLN A 157 -6.75 -23.29 -24.90
C GLN A 157 -6.89 -24.77 -25.33
N PRO A 158 -7.04 -25.73 -24.39
CA PRO A 158 -7.36 -25.58 -22.96
C PRO A 158 -6.14 -25.39 -22.03
N GLY A 159 -4.98 -25.03 -22.58
CA GLY A 159 -3.77 -24.72 -21.83
C GLY A 159 -2.76 -25.86 -21.80
N GLN A 160 -1.49 -25.49 -21.80
CA GLN A 160 -0.36 -26.41 -21.67
C GLN A 160 -0.15 -26.76 -20.20
N GLU A 161 0.10 -28.04 -19.92
CA GLU A 161 0.44 -28.51 -18.59
C GLU A 161 1.92 -28.25 -18.25
N PHE A 162 2.16 -27.69 -17.06
CA PHE A 162 3.49 -27.49 -16.50
C PHE A 162 3.59 -28.15 -15.11
N ILE A 163 4.63 -28.96 -14.92
CA ILE A 163 4.90 -29.63 -13.65
C ILE A 163 5.68 -28.68 -12.72
N ALA A 164 5.15 -28.43 -11.53
CA ALA A 164 5.78 -27.57 -10.52
C ALA A 164 6.98 -28.26 -9.86
N LYS A 165 8.03 -27.49 -9.61
CA LYS A 165 9.25 -27.98 -8.93
C LYS A 165 9.00 -28.17 -7.43
N LYS A 166 9.03 -29.43 -6.96
CA LYS A 166 8.84 -29.82 -5.54
C LYS A 166 9.87 -29.21 -4.58
N ARG A 167 11.14 -29.08 -5.00
CA ARG A 167 12.28 -28.67 -4.14
C ARG A 167 12.20 -27.23 -3.61
N MET A 168 11.22 -26.44 -4.05
CA MET A 168 11.03 -25.06 -3.62
C MET A 168 9.74 -24.86 -2.79
N GLY A 169 8.98 -25.92 -2.52
CA GLY A 169 7.80 -25.86 -1.65
C GLY A 169 8.16 -25.90 -0.16
N SER A 170 7.23 -25.43 0.68
CA SER A 170 7.36 -25.42 2.15
C SER A 170 7.54 -26.85 2.67
N LYS A 171 8.54 -27.06 3.54
CA LYS A 171 8.75 -28.38 4.18
C LYS A 171 7.51 -28.82 4.98
N ARG A 172 6.74 -27.86 5.51
CA ARG A 172 5.50 -28.07 6.27
C ARG A 172 4.40 -28.69 5.39
N ALA A 173 4.07 -28.04 4.28
CA ALA A 173 3.07 -28.52 3.32
C ALA A 173 3.42 -29.90 2.73
N TYR A 174 4.69 -30.18 2.43
CA TYR A 174 5.10 -31.49 1.92
C TYR A 174 5.14 -32.59 2.98
N PHE A 175 5.46 -32.25 4.24
CA PHE A 175 5.35 -33.18 5.36
C PHE A 175 3.89 -33.61 5.59
N PHE A 176 2.96 -32.67 5.55
CA PHE A 176 1.53 -32.98 5.64
C PHE A 176 1.03 -33.77 4.43
N LYS A 177 1.47 -33.40 3.21
CA LYS A 177 1.15 -34.18 2.01
C LYS A 177 1.58 -35.64 2.14
N ALA A 178 2.78 -35.91 2.66
CA ALA A 178 3.29 -37.27 2.87
C ALA A 178 2.47 -38.08 3.90
N ILE A 179 1.95 -37.43 4.95
CA ILE A 179 1.07 -38.07 5.93
C ILE A 179 -0.30 -38.38 5.32
N THR A 180 -0.86 -37.45 4.53
CA THR A 180 -2.19 -37.62 3.94
C THR A 180 -2.24 -38.64 2.79
N SER A 181 -1.13 -38.88 2.10
CA SER A 181 -1.08 -39.72 0.90
C SER A 181 -0.87 -41.21 1.13
N HIS A 182 -1.01 -41.71 2.37
CA HIS A 182 -0.96 -43.14 2.69
C HIS A 182 0.17 -43.93 1.98
N PHE A 183 1.44 -43.52 2.16
CA PHE A 183 2.65 -44.29 1.81
C PHE A 183 2.58 -45.18 0.54
N ASP A 184 1.96 -44.72 -0.55
CA ASP A 184 2.05 -45.41 -1.84
C ASP A 184 3.17 -44.75 -2.67
N PRO A 185 4.33 -45.42 -2.85
CA PRO A 185 5.46 -44.88 -3.59
C PRO A 185 5.18 -44.71 -5.09
N THR A 186 4.02 -45.13 -5.60
CA THR A 186 3.66 -45.08 -7.02
C THR A 186 2.86 -43.85 -7.44
N VAL A 187 2.36 -43.03 -6.51
CA VAL A 187 1.55 -41.84 -6.83
C VAL A 187 2.46 -40.65 -7.14
N ASP A 188 2.37 -40.08 -8.36
CA ASP A 188 3.10 -38.87 -8.69
C ASP A 188 2.54 -37.67 -7.91
N MET A 189 3.28 -37.25 -6.88
CA MET A 189 2.90 -36.17 -5.97
C MET A 189 3.21 -34.75 -6.49
N SER A 190 3.54 -34.58 -7.78
CA SER A 190 3.93 -33.29 -8.34
C SER A 190 2.73 -32.37 -8.58
N PRO A 191 2.73 -31.13 -8.05
CA PRO A 191 1.72 -30.15 -8.41
C PRO A 191 1.81 -29.83 -9.91
N ARG A 192 0.67 -29.68 -10.56
CA ARG A 192 0.56 -29.41 -12.00
C ARG A 192 -0.26 -28.13 -12.23
N LEU A 193 0.15 -27.31 -13.19
CA LEU A 193 -0.47 -26.02 -13.50
C LEU A 193 -0.76 -25.93 -15.00
N TRP A 194 -1.96 -25.53 -15.37
CA TRP A 194 -2.38 -25.33 -16.76
C TRP A 194 -2.41 -23.86 -17.10
N ILE A 195 -1.67 -23.47 -18.14
CA ILE A 195 -1.55 -22.08 -18.59
C ILE A 195 -1.76 -22.01 -20.10
N SER A 196 -2.58 -21.05 -20.56
CA SER A 196 -2.61 -20.63 -21.97
C SER A 196 -1.89 -19.31 -22.16
N MET A 197 -1.25 -19.14 -23.31
CA MET A 197 -0.57 -17.90 -23.70
C MET A 197 -0.82 -17.67 -25.18
N GLU A 198 -1.38 -16.52 -25.53
CA GLU A 198 -1.78 -16.21 -26.90
C GLU A 198 -1.40 -14.77 -27.25
N VAL A 199 -0.88 -14.55 -28.46
CA VAL A 199 -0.57 -13.21 -28.97
C VAL A 199 -1.83 -12.60 -29.53
N LEU A 200 -2.21 -11.42 -29.03
CA LEU A 200 -3.35 -10.66 -29.53
C LEU A 200 -2.98 -9.74 -30.70
N GLY A 201 -1.70 -9.34 -30.78
CA GLY A 201 -1.18 -8.48 -31.83
C GLY A 201 0.05 -7.70 -31.36
N ARG A 202 0.47 -6.73 -32.18
CA ARG A 202 1.49 -5.75 -31.79
C ARG A 202 0.92 -4.76 -30.79
N SER A 203 1.74 -4.34 -29.84
CA SER A 203 1.36 -3.33 -28.86
C SER A 203 1.51 -1.93 -29.42
N ASP A 204 0.74 -1.00 -28.85
CA ASP A 204 0.88 0.44 -29.09
C ASP A 204 1.99 1.05 -28.21
N PRO A 205 2.48 2.27 -28.53
CA PRO A 205 3.46 2.99 -27.69
C PRO A 205 3.06 3.04 -26.20
N PRO A 206 4.02 3.09 -25.25
CA PRO A 206 5.39 3.56 -25.41
C PRO A 206 6.49 2.48 -25.56
N TYR A 207 6.14 1.21 -25.84
CA TYR A 207 7.04 0.07 -26.16
C TYR A 207 8.06 -0.37 -25.09
N ALA A 208 8.75 0.55 -24.42
CA ALA A 208 9.74 0.27 -23.37
C ALA A 208 9.12 0.08 -21.98
N GLN A 209 7.80 -0.07 -21.91
CA GLN A 209 7.06 -0.19 -20.67
C GLN A 209 6.04 -1.32 -20.79
N MET A 210 6.35 -2.46 -20.19
CA MET A 210 5.37 -3.54 -20.03
C MET A 210 4.29 -3.11 -19.04
N CYS A 211 3.03 -3.30 -19.41
CA CYS A 211 1.91 -2.90 -18.57
C CYS A 211 0.72 -3.85 -18.69
N THR A 212 -0.03 -3.98 -17.60
CA THR A 212 -1.31 -4.68 -17.58
C THR A 212 -2.36 -3.85 -18.33
N VAL A 213 -3.03 -4.45 -19.32
CA VAL A 213 -4.08 -3.78 -20.11
C VAL A 213 -5.48 -4.17 -19.65
N GLY A 214 -5.66 -5.42 -19.22
CA GLY A 214 -6.92 -5.91 -18.67
C GLY A 214 -7.02 -7.44 -18.72
N PRO A 215 -8.18 -8.04 -18.41
CA PRO A 215 -9.25 -7.46 -17.59
C PRO A 215 -8.71 -6.87 -16.29
N THR A 216 -9.44 -5.90 -15.72
CA THR A 216 -9.04 -5.23 -14.48
C THR A 216 -9.77 -5.84 -13.30
N SER A 217 -9.10 -5.92 -12.16
CA SER A 217 -9.65 -6.54 -10.95
C SER A 217 -9.59 -5.58 -9.76
N TYR A 218 -10.37 -5.91 -8.73
CA TYR A 218 -10.30 -5.22 -7.46
C TYR A 218 -10.29 -6.22 -6.29
N PHE A 219 -9.68 -5.78 -5.19
CA PHE A 219 -9.79 -6.43 -3.89
C PHE A 219 -10.26 -5.40 -2.86
N LYS A 220 -11.17 -5.81 -1.98
CA LYS A 220 -11.45 -5.07 -0.74
C LYS A 220 -11.08 -5.95 0.44
N HIS A 221 -10.24 -5.41 1.30
CA HIS A 221 -9.79 -6.11 2.50
C HIS A 221 -10.47 -5.48 3.69
N PHE A 222 -10.85 -6.33 4.63
CA PHE A 222 -11.45 -5.92 5.90
C PHE A 222 -10.50 -6.36 7.01
N SER A 223 -9.94 -5.40 7.75
CA SER A 223 -8.99 -5.71 8.81
C SER A 223 -9.68 -5.68 10.19
N PRO A 224 -9.98 -6.85 10.80
CA PRO A 224 -10.58 -6.92 12.14
C PRO A 224 -9.61 -6.49 13.26
N MET A 225 -8.32 -6.33 12.93
CA MET A 225 -7.23 -6.20 13.91
C MET A 225 -6.76 -4.76 14.14
N ILE A 226 -7.22 -3.79 13.34
CA ILE A 226 -7.00 -2.35 13.63
C ILE A 226 -7.90 -1.92 14.78
N GLY A 227 -9.15 -2.42 14.83
CA GLY A 227 -10.03 -2.26 15.99
C GLY A 227 -9.36 -2.73 17.29
N ARG A 228 -8.66 -3.87 17.29
CA ARG A 228 -7.95 -4.34 18.49
C ARG A 228 -6.72 -3.50 18.88
N LEU A 229 -6.00 -2.91 17.90
CA LEU A 229 -4.88 -1.99 18.17
C LEU A 229 -5.36 -0.63 18.70
N THR A 230 -6.57 -0.20 18.34
CA THR A 230 -7.23 1.01 18.85
C THR A 230 -8.00 0.78 20.16
N GLY A 231 -7.97 -0.44 20.71
CA GLY A 231 -8.63 -0.79 21.98
C GLY A 231 -10.11 -1.19 21.84
N ILE A 232 -10.61 -1.38 20.64
CA ILE A 232 -11.95 -1.88 20.34
C ILE A 232 -11.95 -3.41 20.44
N LYS A 233 -12.62 -3.93 21.47
CA LYS A 233 -12.90 -5.37 21.61
C LYS A 233 -13.98 -5.76 20.61
N VAL A 234 -13.61 -6.58 19.63
CA VAL A 234 -14.57 -7.31 18.78
C VAL A 234 -14.70 -8.72 19.34
N ASN A 235 -15.86 -9.03 19.94
CA ASN A 235 -16.25 -10.40 20.30
C ASN A 235 -16.53 -11.18 19.01
N ARG A 236 -15.89 -12.33 18.89
CA ARG A 236 -16.07 -13.28 17.79
C ARG A 236 -16.82 -14.46 18.38
N ASP A 237 -18.15 -14.47 18.23
CA ASP A 237 -18.94 -15.67 18.48
C ASP A 237 -19.26 -16.29 17.11
N GLU A 238 -18.51 -17.35 16.80
CA GLU A 238 -18.74 -18.26 15.69
C GLU A 238 -19.91 -19.18 16.04
N ASN A 239 -21.14 -18.90 15.59
CA ASN A 239 -22.08 -19.97 15.23
C ASN A 239 -23.39 -19.63 14.48
N ASP A 240 -23.73 -18.38 14.13
CA ASP A 240 -25.12 -18.08 13.74
C ASP A 240 -25.43 -17.71 12.27
N ASP A 241 -24.50 -17.85 11.32
CA ASP A 241 -24.79 -17.55 9.91
C ASP A 241 -24.74 -18.79 9.02
N ALA A 242 -25.62 -19.75 9.31
CA ALA A 242 -26.07 -20.74 8.35
C ALA A 242 -27.57 -20.57 8.10
N ARG A 243 -27.96 -19.50 7.40
CA ARG A 243 -29.18 -19.45 6.59
C ARG A 243 -29.20 -18.20 5.71
N SER A 244 -29.21 -18.45 4.40
CA SER A 244 -29.79 -17.54 3.43
C SER A 244 -31.25 -17.31 3.81
N ASP A 245 -31.74 -16.07 3.70
CA ASP A 245 -32.87 -15.71 2.85
C ASP A 245 -33.33 -14.26 3.12
N LEU A 246 -33.41 -13.50 2.02
CA LEU A 246 -34.43 -12.53 1.62
C LEU A 246 -35.18 -11.73 2.70
N PHE A 247 -35.10 -10.40 2.57
CA PHE A 247 -36.08 -9.36 2.95
C PHE A 247 -37.13 -9.74 4.00
N ASP A 248 -36.96 -9.27 5.25
CA ASP A 248 -38.11 -8.86 6.06
C ASP A 248 -37.78 -7.68 6.99
N GLN A 249 -38.80 -6.86 7.19
CA GLN A 249 -38.78 -5.64 7.99
C GLN A 249 -38.96 -5.95 9.48
N SER A 250 -38.34 -5.08 10.27
CA SER A 250 -38.85 -4.51 11.53
C SER A 250 -38.33 -5.05 12.88
N HIS A 251 -37.99 -4.03 13.69
CA HIS A 251 -37.95 -3.87 15.15
C HIS A 251 -36.92 -4.57 16.06
N ASP A 252 -36.24 -3.66 16.79
CA ASP A 252 -35.57 -3.78 18.08
C ASP A 252 -34.62 -4.94 18.36
N GLY A 253 -33.34 -4.59 18.35
CA GLY A 253 -32.24 -5.40 18.88
C GLY A 253 -30.95 -4.73 18.47
N LYS A 254 -30.20 -4.21 19.43
CA LYS A 254 -28.90 -3.53 19.24
C LYS A 254 -28.07 -4.27 18.19
N LYS A 255 -28.06 -3.74 16.95
CA LYS A 255 -27.14 -4.19 15.90
C LYS A 255 -25.73 -3.85 16.37
N THR A 256 -25.02 -4.85 16.86
CA THR A 256 -23.59 -4.78 17.16
C THR A 256 -22.88 -4.43 15.85
N GLN A 257 -22.52 -3.16 15.69
CA GLN A 257 -21.97 -2.65 14.44
C GLN A 257 -20.54 -3.16 14.24
N LYS A 258 -20.36 -3.88 13.14
CA LYS A 258 -19.08 -4.34 12.60
C LYS A 258 -18.28 -3.10 12.17
N TYR A 259 -17.24 -2.74 12.93
CA TYR A 259 -16.27 -1.74 12.52
C TYR A 259 -15.05 -2.46 11.96
N ASP A 260 -15.18 -2.93 10.72
CA ASP A 260 -14.05 -3.49 9.97
C ASP A 260 -13.43 -2.38 9.13
N PHE A 261 -12.17 -2.09 9.39
CA PHE A 261 -11.37 -1.19 8.59
C PHE A 261 -11.32 -1.69 7.14
N GLN A 262 -11.62 -0.84 6.16
CA GLN A 262 -11.59 -1.19 4.74
C GLN A 262 -10.34 -0.64 4.05
N SER A 263 -9.59 -1.52 3.39
CA SER A 263 -8.56 -1.15 2.41
C SER A 263 -8.94 -1.66 1.03
N ASN A 264 -8.48 -0.95 0.02
CA ASN A 264 -8.92 -1.15 -1.36
C ASN A 264 -7.70 -1.25 -2.28
N GLU A 265 -7.74 -2.22 -3.17
CA GLU A 265 -6.84 -2.36 -4.32
C GLU A 265 -7.69 -2.44 -5.60
N MET A 266 -7.35 -1.64 -6.61
CA MET A 266 -8.02 -1.65 -7.90
C MET A 266 -6.96 -1.54 -8.99
N GLN A 267 -6.84 -2.56 -9.84
CA GLN A 267 -5.95 -2.54 -10.98
C GLN A 267 -6.54 -1.64 -12.07
N LEU A 268 -5.80 -0.61 -12.47
CA LEU A 268 -6.12 0.24 -13.61
C LEU A 268 -5.41 -0.27 -14.86
N SER A 269 -5.99 0.02 -16.02
CA SER A 269 -5.43 -0.33 -17.33
C SER A 269 -4.32 0.65 -17.70
N GLY A 270 -3.13 0.10 -17.97
CA GLY A 270 -1.97 0.84 -18.42
C GLY A 270 -2.03 1.22 -19.92
N PRO A 271 -0.92 1.76 -20.46
CA PRO A 271 0.28 2.15 -19.72
C PRO A 271 0.02 3.34 -18.80
N VAL A 272 0.65 3.33 -17.62
CA VAL A 272 0.75 4.54 -16.79
C VAL A 272 1.63 5.56 -17.56
N PRO A 273 1.22 6.83 -17.69
CA PRO A 273 1.99 7.84 -18.41
C PRO A 273 3.46 7.88 -17.95
N PRO A 274 4.43 7.93 -18.88
CA PRO A 274 5.86 7.94 -18.56
C PRO A 274 6.29 9.05 -17.58
N GLU A 275 5.57 10.16 -17.56
CA GLU A 275 5.82 11.30 -16.69
C GLU A 275 5.38 11.04 -15.23
N LEU A 276 4.50 10.08 -14.97
CA LEU A 276 4.15 9.66 -13.61
C LEU A 276 5.25 8.72 -13.08
N TYR A 277 6.35 9.32 -12.61
CA TYR A 277 7.52 8.57 -12.15
C TYR A 277 8.21 9.28 -10.98
N HIS A 278 8.07 8.72 -9.79
CA HIS A 278 8.48 9.37 -8.54
C HIS A 278 9.23 8.41 -7.63
N ARG A 279 10.43 8.80 -7.21
CA ARG A 279 11.20 8.10 -6.18
C ARG A 279 10.80 8.59 -4.79
N TYR A 280 10.84 7.72 -3.79
CA TYR A 280 10.70 8.16 -2.39
C TYR A 280 11.77 9.21 -2.03
N VAL A 281 11.40 10.13 -1.13
CA VAL A 281 12.25 11.24 -0.69
C VAL A 281 13.01 10.89 0.60
N GLU A 282 14.33 10.96 0.55
CA GLU A 282 15.24 10.66 1.67
C GLU A 282 15.44 11.87 2.59
N PHE A 283 14.39 12.38 3.22
CA PHE A 283 14.50 13.54 4.13
C PHE A 283 15.27 13.25 5.43
N ARG A 284 15.52 11.97 5.77
CA ARG A 284 16.38 11.53 6.88
C ARG A 284 17.16 10.26 6.51
N PRO A 285 18.37 10.03 7.06
CA PRO A 285 19.11 8.78 6.88
C PRO A 285 18.31 7.52 7.30
N MET A 286 17.36 7.68 8.23
CA MET A 286 16.47 6.62 8.69
C MET A 286 15.52 6.11 7.58
N ILE A 287 15.14 6.97 6.63
CA ILE A 287 14.27 6.59 5.50
C ILE A 287 15.07 5.80 4.48
N GLY A 288 16.29 6.23 4.18
CA GLY A 288 17.21 5.41 3.39
C GLY A 288 17.35 4.01 3.99
N LEU A 289 17.38 3.86 5.32
CA LEU A 289 17.38 2.56 6.01
C LEU A 289 16.07 1.75 5.90
N MET A 290 14.92 2.39 5.65
CA MET A 290 13.63 1.71 5.41
C MET A 290 13.60 1.03 4.03
N PHE A 291 14.16 1.70 3.02
CA PHE A 291 14.22 1.22 1.65
C PHE A 291 15.51 0.41 1.36
N ALA A 292 16.56 0.57 2.16
CA ALA A 292 17.81 -0.16 2.02
C ALA A 292 17.71 -1.59 2.58
N LYS A 293 17.94 -2.59 1.72
CA LYS A 293 18.05 -4.01 2.10
C LYS A 293 19.39 -4.37 2.78
N SER A 294 20.23 -3.39 3.09
CA SER A 294 21.58 -3.55 3.64
C SER A 294 21.67 -3.27 5.13
N GLY A 295 22.48 -4.05 5.85
CA GLY A 295 22.65 -3.94 7.30
C GLY A 295 21.56 -4.67 8.11
N LEU A 296 21.85 -4.98 9.38
CA LEU A 296 20.91 -5.70 10.25
C LEU A 296 19.68 -4.84 10.59
N ARG A 297 19.91 -3.57 10.96
CA ARG A 297 18.88 -2.52 11.19
C ARG A 297 17.91 -2.39 10.02
N GLY A 298 18.44 -2.18 8.81
CA GLY A 298 17.64 -2.00 7.60
C GLY A 298 16.80 -3.24 7.26
N LYS A 299 17.36 -4.44 7.38
CA LYS A 299 16.62 -5.70 7.13
C LYS A 299 15.47 -5.93 8.12
N ILE A 300 15.67 -5.65 9.40
CA ILE A 300 14.62 -5.79 10.42
C ILE A 300 13.52 -4.77 10.16
N LEU A 301 13.90 -3.50 9.93
CA LEU A 301 12.98 -2.41 9.66
C LEU A 301 12.15 -2.72 8.41
N ASN A 302 12.81 -2.96 7.27
CA ASN A 302 12.17 -3.31 6.00
C ASN A 302 11.18 -4.48 6.14
N LYS A 303 11.55 -5.56 6.86
CA LYS A 303 10.64 -6.68 7.11
C LYS A 303 9.42 -6.29 7.96
N ALA A 304 9.60 -5.42 8.95
CA ALA A 304 8.50 -4.92 9.77
C ALA A 304 7.53 -4.06 8.94
N LEU A 305 8.05 -3.26 8.00
CA LEU A 305 7.23 -2.43 7.11
C LEU A 305 6.37 -3.26 6.17
N HIS A 306 6.96 -4.25 5.49
CA HIS A 306 6.21 -5.20 4.66
C HIS A 306 5.13 -5.95 5.45
N LYS A 307 5.40 -6.26 6.74
CA LYS A 307 4.40 -6.87 7.63
C LYS A 307 3.23 -5.92 7.96
N GLN A 308 3.47 -4.61 8.00
CA GLN A 308 2.39 -3.64 8.18
C GLN A 308 1.52 -3.56 6.93
N HIS A 309 2.12 -3.49 5.74
CA HIS A 309 1.39 -3.58 4.48
C HIS A 309 0.53 -4.85 4.42
N SER A 310 1.12 -6.02 4.66
CA SER A 310 0.40 -7.31 4.61
C SER A 310 -0.71 -7.45 5.65
N ARG A 311 -0.75 -6.60 6.68
CA ARG A 311 -1.82 -6.58 7.69
C ARG A 311 -2.99 -5.69 7.29
N VAL A 312 -2.72 -4.64 6.53
CA VAL A 312 -3.72 -3.72 5.97
C VAL A 312 -4.35 -4.32 4.72
N TYR A 313 -3.52 -4.91 3.87
CA TYR A 313 -3.88 -5.62 2.64
C TYR A 313 -3.81 -7.14 2.86
N ASN A 314 -4.40 -7.60 3.97
CA ASN A 314 -4.45 -9.02 4.26
C ASN A 314 -5.52 -9.70 3.40
N PHE A 315 -5.26 -10.94 3.01
CA PHE A 315 -6.25 -11.75 2.34
C PHE A 315 -6.79 -12.77 3.34
N ASP A 316 -8.12 -12.80 3.48
CA ASP A 316 -8.84 -13.70 4.37
C ASP A 316 -10.24 -14.00 3.81
N SER A 317 -11.03 -14.76 4.56
CA SER A 317 -12.38 -15.16 4.13
C SER A 317 -13.35 -14.00 3.93
N SER A 318 -13.05 -12.80 4.44
CA SER A 318 -13.86 -11.60 4.24
C SER A 318 -13.44 -10.77 3.03
N THR A 319 -12.30 -11.07 2.41
CA THR A 319 -11.78 -10.33 1.26
C THR A 319 -12.74 -10.44 0.08
N GLU A 320 -13.25 -9.31 -0.39
CA GLU A 320 -14.06 -9.25 -1.60
C GLU A 320 -13.16 -9.14 -2.83
N TYR A 321 -13.53 -9.85 -3.90
CA TYR A 321 -12.85 -9.81 -5.19
C TYR A 321 -13.85 -9.65 -6.32
N GLY A 322 -13.43 -9.00 -7.40
CA GLY A 322 -14.15 -9.02 -8.66
C GLY A 322 -13.28 -8.61 -9.84
N VAL A 323 -13.79 -8.89 -11.03
CA VAL A 323 -13.18 -8.54 -12.33
C VAL A 323 -14.20 -7.77 -13.13
N PHE A 324 -13.75 -6.77 -13.87
CA PHE A 324 -14.56 -5.96 -14.75
C PHE A 324 -13.76 -5.62 -16.01
N GLN A 325 -14.47 -5.23 -17.06
CA GLN A 325 -13.82 -4.80 -18.30
C GLN A 325 -13.02 -3.52 -18.04
N ALA A 326 -11.78 -3.48 -18.53
CA ALA A 326 -10.93 -2.30 -18.44
C ALA A 326 -11.60 -1.07 -19.08
N ARG A 327 -11.45 0.11 -18.46
CA ARG A 327 -11.94 1.40 -18.99
C ARG A 327 -13.44 1.40 -19.33
N SER A 328 -14.26 0.90 -18.39
CA SER A 328 -15.70 0.73 -18.57
C SER A 328 -16.50 1.48 -17.50
N GLU A 329 -17.80 1.69 -17.74
CA GLU A 329 -18.70 2.27 -16.73
C GLU A 329 -18.79 1.39 -15.47
N GLU A 330 -18.66 0.07 -15.63
CA GLU A 330 -18.59 -0.89 -14.52
C GLU A 330 -17.37 -0.62 -13.63
N ALA A 331 -16.22 -0.26 -14.21
CA ALA A 331 -15.03 0.14 -13.47
C ALA A 331 -15.30 1.39 -12.60
N SER A 332 -15.95 2.40 -13.19
CA SER A 332 -16.32 3.64 -12.49
C SER A 332 -17.29 3.38 -11.35
N LEU A 333 -18.33 2.58 -11.57
CA LEU A 333 -19.30 2.22 -10.54
C LEU A 333 -18.67 1.39 -9.42
N GLN A 334 -17.78 0.47 -9.78
CA GLN A 334 -17.06 -0.32 -8.79
C GLN A 334 -16.12 0.54 -7.95
N PHE A 335 -15.42 1.50 -8.56
CA PHE A 335 -14.63 2.49 -7.84
C PHE A 335 -15.51 3.29 -6.86
N LEU A 336 -16.62 3.86 -7.33
CA LEU A 336 -17.58 4.61 -6.49
C LEU A 336 -18.13 3.76 -5.33
N LYS A 337 -18.36 2.46 -5.56
CA LYS A 337 -18.77 1.51 -4.52
C LYS A 337 -17.69 1.29 -3.45
N MET A 338 -16.42 1.23 -3.84
CA MET A 338 -15.29 1.09 -2.91
C MET A 338 -15.12 2.32 -2.01
N ILE A 339 -15.61 3.49 -2.43
CA ILE A 339 -15.51 4.76 -1.69
C ILE A 339 -16.86 5.26 -1.15
N HIS A 340 -17.91 4.42 -1.21
CA HIS A 340 -19.24 4.70 -0.69
C HIS A 340 -19.98 5.91 -1.33
N PHE A 341 -19.80 6.17 -2.62
CA PHE A 341 -20.66 7.10 -3.39
C PHE A 341 -20.92 8.48 -2.73
N ASP A 342 -19.89 9.13 -2.18
CA ASP A 342 -19.92 10.43 -1.46
C ASP A 342 -20.55 10.41 -0.04
N GLU A 343 -20.69 9.25 0.58
CA GLU A 343 -21.22 9.13 1.95
C GLU A 343 -20.20 9.56 3.02
N GLY A 344 -20.63 10.45 3.93
CA GLY A 344 -19.95 10.68 5.22
C GLY A 344 -18.71 11.57 5.16
N GLY A 345 -18.59 12.40 4.12
CA GLY A 345 -17.50 13.37 3.96
C GLY A 345 -16.09 12.76 3.99
N ARG A 346 -15.95 11.58 3.36
CA ARG A 346 -14.72 10.78 3.44
C ARG A 346 -13.63 11.33 2.54
N ILE A 347 -12.42 11.38 3.10
CA ILE A 347 -11.17 11.61 2.35
C ILE A 347 -10.42 10.29 2.36
N PHE A 348 -9.69 9.97 1.29
CA PHE A 348 -8.91 8.76 1.12
C PHE A 348 -7.45 9.10 0.87
N THR A 349 -6.53 8.35 1.47
CA THR A 349 -5.11 8.37 1.12
C THR A 349 -4.86 7.32 0.05
N TYR A 350 -4.06 7.64 -0.99
CA TYR A 350 -3.82 6.72 -2.09
C TYR A 350 -2.35 6.62 -2.53
N VAL A 351 -2.02 5.50 -3.16
CA VAL A 351 -0.82 5.30 -4.00
C VAL A 351 -1.25 4.67 -5.32
N LEU A 352 -0.68 5.17 -6.42
CA LEU A 352 -0.71 4.56 -7.74
C LEU A 352 0.69 4.03 -8.06
N THR A 353 0.83 2.73 -8.25
CA THR A 353 2.09 2.07 -8.61
C THR A 353 2.40 2.21 -10.12
N LEU A 354 3.62 1.88 -10.53
CA LEU A 354 4.05 1.97 -11.93
C LEU A 354 3.33 0.99 -12.87
N ASP A 355 2.80 -0.10 -12.34
CA ASP A 355 1.99 -1.08 -13.08
C ASP A 355 0.48 -0.77 -13.05
N GLY A 356 0.08 0.37 -12.46
CA GLY A 356 -1.30 0.84 -12.46
C GLY A 356 -2.18 0.30 -11.34
N MET A 357 -1.61 -0.32 -10.29
CA MET A 357 -2.37 -0.68 -9.10
C MET A 357 -2.70 0.57 -8.29
N PHE A 358 -3.99 0.85 -8.14
CA PHE A 358 -4.51 1.94 -7.33
C PHE A 358 -4.91 1.42 -5.95
N ARG A 359 -4.10 1.78 -4.94
CA ARG A 359 -4.31 1.36 -3.55
C ARG A 359 -4.73 2.53 -2.69
N PHE A 360 -5.81 2.38 -1.93
CA PHE A 360 -6.31 3.46 -1.09
C PHE A 360 -7.09 2.99 0.14
N THR A 361 -7.14 3.84 1.15
CA THR A 361 -7.94 3.68 2.39
C THR A 361 -8.48 5.01 2.85
N GLU A 362 -9.57 5.03 3.61
CA GLU A 362 -10.11 6.26 4.18
C GLU A 362 -9.10 6.93 5.13
N THR A 363 -8.82 8.22 4.96
CA THR A 363 -7.96 9.01 5.83
C THR A 363 -8.59 9.14 7.23
N GLY A 364 -7.91 8.60 8.24
CA GLY A 364 -8.33 8.69 9.65
C GLY A 364 -7.16 8.70 10.65
N LYS A 365 -7.45 9.03 11.92
CA LYS A 365 -6.47 8.97 13.03
C LYS A 365 -6.05 7.54 13.37
N GLU A 366 -6.84 6.56 12.98
CA GLU A 366 -6.62 5.12 13.25
C GLU A 366 -5.41 4.54 12.49
N PHE A 367 -4.92 5.31 11.51
CA PHE A 367 -3.80 4.99 10.64
C PHE A 367 -2.46 5.50 11.16
N SER A 368 -2.44 6.25 12.28
CA SER A 368 -1.19 6.62 12.95
C SER A 368 -0.65 5.42 13.73
N ILE A 369 -0.38 4.33 13.02
CA ILE A 369 0.39 3.23 13.56
C ILE A 369 1.85 3.71 13.53
N ASP A 370 2.41 3.92 14.71
CA ASP A 370 3.81 4.30 14.94
C ASP A 370 4.76 3.46 14.07
N MET A 371 5.22 4.03 12.93
CA MET A 371 6.51 3.81 12.24
C MET A 371 6.48 4.22 10.75
N LEU A 372 5.32 4.25 10.08
CA LEU A 372 5.20 4.52 8.63
C LEU A 372 4.44 5.81 8.31
N SER A 373 4.79 6.46 7.20
CA SER A 373 3.83 7.32 6.50
C SER A 373 2.77 6.44 5.83
N LYS A 374 1.54 6.95 5.71
CA LYS A 374 0.44 6.22 5.06
C LYS A 374 0.81 5.78 3.64
N HIS A 375 1.48 6.64 2.87
CA HIS A 375 1.92 6.33 1.49
C HIS A 375 3.00 5.25 1.44
N THR A 376 3.96 5.21 2.37
CA THR A 376 4.93 4.11 2.45
C THR A 376 4.24 2.78 2.74
N MET A 377 3.21 2.78 3.59
CA MET A 377 2.40 1.60 3.86
C MET A 377 1.65 1.13 2.61
N HIS A 378 0.97 2.02 1.88
CA HIS A 378 0.24 1.67 0.65
C HIS A 378 1.15 1.18 -0.48
N SER A 379 2.35 1.75 -0.60
CA SER A 379 3.32 1.36 -1.64
C SER A 379 4.07 0.07 -1.35
N ASP A 380 3.83 -0.61 -0.22
CA ASP A 380 4.66 -1.73 0.25
C ASP A 380 6.16 -1.40 0.23
N VAL A 381 6.50 -0.15 0.57
CA VAL A 381 7.90 0.34 0.56
C VAL A 381 8.55 0.27 -0.85
N GLU A 382 7.75 0.41 -1.93
CA GLU A 382 8.28 0.52 -3.29
C GLU A 382 9.16 1.76 -3.46
N THR A 383 10.30 1.61 -4.13
CA THR A 383 11.23 2.74 -4.31
C THR A 383 10.70 3.78 -5.29
N TYR A 384 10.01 3.32 -6.33
CA TYR A 384 9.40 4.15 -7.35
C TYR A 384 7.90 3.85 -7.45
N ILE A 385 7.10 4.90 -7.56
CA ILE A 385 5.66 4.84 -7.79
C ILE A 385 5.27 5.80 -8.92
N ALA A 386 4.02 5.70 -9.39
CA ALA A 386 3.50 6.61 -10.38
C ALA A 386 3.05 7.93 -9.76
N CYS A 387 2.21 7.89 -8.72
CA CYS A 387 1.73 9.06 -8.00
C CYS A 387 1.16 8.68 -6.63
N SER A 388 1.05 9.62 -5.70
CA SER A 388 0.43 9.41 -4.40
C SER A 388 -0.09 10.72 -3.82
N GLY A 389 -1.14 10.66 -3.02
CA GLY A 389 -1.74 11.85 -2.42
C GLY A 389 -2.98 11.50 -1.61
N GLU A 390 -3.94 12.40 -1.62
CA GLU A 390 -5.28 12.19 -1.10
C GLU A 390 -6.34 12.49 -2.18
N PHE A 391 -7.54 11.96 -1.97
CA PHE A 391 -8.69 12.27 -2.80
C PHE A 391 -9.99 12.23 -2.01
N PHE A 392 -11.03 12.83 -2.57
CA PHE A 392 -12.41 12.67 -2.12
C PHE A 392 -13.34 12.75 -3.33
N VAL A 393 -14.59 12.29 -3.16
CA VAL A 393 -15.61 12.45 -4.19
C VAL A 393 -16.61 13.52 -3.76
N ARG A 394 -17.25 14.14 -4.75
CA ARG A 394 -18.27 15.15 -4.60
C ARG A 394 -19.46 14.78 -5.48
N ARG A 395 -20.68 14.80 -4.92
CA ARG A 395 -21.91 14.55 -5.70
C ARG A 395 -22.47 15.83 -6.32
N LEU A 396 -22.84 15.73 -7.59
CA LEU A 396 -23.46 16.75 -8.42
C LEU A 396 -24.99 16.58 -8.45
N GLN A 397 -25.71 17.70 -8.46
CA GLN A 397 -27.16 17.70 -8.65
C GLN A 397 -27.59 17.10 -10.00
N LYS A 398 -26.85 17.40 -11.07
CA LYS A 398 -27.13 16.93 -12.44
C LYS A 398 -26.02 16.00 -12.94
N PRO A 399 -26.34 14.98 -13.75
CA PRO A 399 -25.37 14.02 -14.28
C PRO A 399 -24.57 14.66 -15.41
N THR A 400 -23.60 15.49 -15.05
CA THR A 400 -22.84 16.31 -16.00
C THR A 400 -21.38 15.88 -16.13
N ALA A 401 -20.90 14.99 -15.24
CA ALA A 401 -19.49 14.60 -15.15
C ALA A 401 -18.55 15.82 -15.19
N SER A 402 -18.97 16.94 -14.59
CA SER A 402 -18.27 18.21 -14.73
C SER A 402 -16.81 18.07 -14.28
N GLU A 403 -15.89 18.69 -15.01
CA GLU A 403 -14.49 18.79 -14.60
C GLU A 403 -14.19 20.15 -13.95
N ASP A 404 -15.18 21.05 -13.91
CA ASP A 404 -15.05 22.35 -13.25
C ASP A 404 -15.07 22.16 -11.72
N PRO A 405 -14.06 22.66 -10.99
CA PRO A 405 -14.08 22.64 -9.54
C PRO A 405 -15.23 23.46 -8.92
N ASP A 406 -15.78 24.47 -9.60
CA ASP A 406 -16.97 25.25 -9.18
C ASP A 406 -18.07 25.19 -10.26
N PRO A 407 -18.76 24.05 -10.44
CA PRO A 407 -19.79 23.94 -11.46
C PRO A 407 -21.00 24.83 -11.10
N GLU A 408 -21.71 25.35 -12.11
CA GLU A 408 -22.93 26.15 -11.95
C GLU A 408 -24.16 25.29 -11.54
N GLN A 409 -24.01 24.51 -10.47
CA GLN A 409 -25.03 23.65 -9.89
C GLN A 409 -24.76 23.42 -8.41
N LYS A 410 -25.79 22.92 -7.70
CA LYS A 410 -25.63 22.51 -6.30
C LYS A 410 -24.75 21.26 -6.20
N THR A 411 -23.94 21.20 -5.15
CA THR A 411 -23.04 20.07 -4.90
C THR A 411 -23.06 19.68 -3.43
N HIS A 412 -23.09 18.39 -3.14
CA HIS A 412 -22.87 17.87 -1.78
C HIS A 412 -21.36 17.81 -1.50
N PRO A 413 -20.85 18.20 -0.32
CA PRO A 413 -21.59 18.46 0.91
C PRO A 413 -22.01 19.91 1.17
N LYS A 414 -21.72 20.84 0.26
CA LYS A 414 -22.05 22.26 0.45
C LYS A 414 -23.56 22.52 0.52
N ASP A 415 -24.31 21.82 -0.32
CA ASP A 415 -25.77 21.85 -0.38
C ASP A 415 -26.36 20.46 -0.09
N GLU A 416 -27.52 20.41 0.57
CA GLU A 416 -28.29 19.16 0.69
C GLU A 416 -28.90 18.79 -0.69
N LEU A 417 -28.58 17.59 -1.18
CA LEU A 417 -29.06 17.07 -2.46
C LEU A 417 -30.00 15.88 -2.24
N PRO A 418 -31.22 15.90 -2.81
CA PRO A 418 -32.14 14.76 -2.72
C PRO A 418 -31.59 13.53 -3.44
N GLY A 419 -31.96 12.33 -2.99
CA GLY A 419 -31.67 11.07 -3.69
C GLY A 419 -30.20 10.64 -3.61
N GLY A 420 -29.67 10.47 -2.40
CA GLY A 420 -28.35 9.91 -2.13
C GLY A 420 -28.02 9.95 -0.64
N PRO A 421 -26.86 9.41 -0.22
CA PRO A 421 -26.47 9.40 1.18
C PRO A 421 -26.44 10.82 1.78
N PRO A 422 -26.77 10.97 3.09
CA PRO A 422 -27.13 9.91 4.04
C PRO A 422 -28.60 9.45 3.98
N ASP A 423 -29.50 10.21 3.33
CA ASP A 423 -30.96 10.01 3.46
C ASP A 423 -31.59 9.09 2.41
N GLY A 424 -30.83 8.64 1.40
CA GLY A 424 -31.34 7.78 0.33
C GLY A 424 -30.26 6.98 -0.40
N HIS A 425 -30.68 6.14 -1.34
CA HIS A 425 -29.75 5.34 -2.15
C HIS A 425 -28.91 6.23 -3.07
N PRO A 426 -27.59 5.98 -3.18
CA PRO A 426 -26.73 6.74 -4.07
C PRO A 426 -27.14 6.59 -5.54
N PRO A 427 -27.09 7.66 -6.35
CA PRO A 427 -27.28 7.56 -7.79
C PRO A 427 -26.24 6.60 -8.40
N HIS A 428 -26.68 5.55 -9.09
CA HIS A 428 -25.76 4.61 -9.76
C HIS A 428 -25.36 5.06 -11.17
N ASN A 429 -25.30 6.37 -11.41
CA ASN A 429 -24.77 6.92 -12.66
C ASN A 429 -23.48 7.70 -12.33
N PRO A 430 -22.31 7.30 -12.86
CA PRO A 430 -21.03 7.94 -12.56
C PRO A 430 -21.00 9.45 -12.85
N ALA A 431 -21.81 9.93 -13.81
CA ALA A 431 -21.88 11.33 -14.19
C ALA A 431 -22.43 12.26 -13.09
N HIS A 432 -23.00 11.70 -12.02
CA HIS A 432 -23.35 12.45 -10.82
C HIS A 432 -22.17 12.70 -9.88
N TYR A 433 -20.95 12.25 -10.21
CA TYR A 433 -19.82 12.31 -9.30
C TYR A 433 -18.63 13.04 -9.92
N GLN A 434 -17.92 13.76 -9.05
CA GLN A 434 -16.60 14.31 -9.34
C GLN A 434 -15.58 13.72 -8.38
N LEU A 435 -14.43 13.31 -8.89
CA LEU A 435 -13.28 12.89 -8.12
C LEU A 435 -12.29 14.06 -8.00
N PHE A 436 -12.12 14.57 -6.78
CA PHE A 436 -11.06 15.52 -6.45
C PHE A 436 -9.84 14.74 -5.99
N ILE A 437 -8.73 14.84 -6.70
CA ILE A 437 -7.49 14.12 -6.39
C ILE A 437 -6.30 15.07 -6.41
N ASP A 438 -5.39 14.89 -5.46
CA ASP A 438 -4.20 15.74 -5.32
C ASP A 438 -2.90 14.93 -5.27
N ASN A 439 -1.79 15.65 -5.09
CA ASN A 439 -0.43 15.13 -4.93
C ASN A 439 0.09 15.26 -3.48
N ASP A 440 -0.78 15.26 -2.48
CA ASP A 440 -0.43 15.49 -1.07
C ASP A 440 0.27 14.26 -0.45
N SER A 441 1.57 14.12 -0.72
CA SER A 441 2.40 13.07 -0.15
C SER A 441 3.74 13.60 0.34
N GLY A 442 3.96 13.61 1.65
CA GLY A 442 5.26 13.93 2.24
C GLY A 442 6.38 12.94 1.90
N THR A 443 6.03 11.71 1.46
CA THR A 443 6.98 10.62 1.17
C THR A 443 7.52 10.65 -0.23
N TYR A 444 6.66 10.87 -1.23
CA TYR A 444 7.05 10.86 -2.65
C TYR A 444 7.04 12.25 -3.27
N ARG A 445 6.31 13.20 -2.67
CA ARG A 445 6.18 14.60 -3.10
C ARG A 445 6.04 14.75 -4.63
N PRO A 446 4.99 14.17 -5.24
CA PRO A 446 4.81 14.30 -6.67
C PRO A 446 4.74 15.76 -7.10
N ASP A 447 5.34 16.10 -8.23
CA ASP A 447 5.43 17.49 -8.68
C ASP A 447 4.10 18.00 -9.24
N LYS A 448 3.84 19.31 -9.20
CA LYS A 448 2.60 19.89 -9.75
C LYS A 448 2.42 19.63 -11.26
N SER A 449 3.52 19.54 -12.00
CA SER A 449 3.51 19.37 -13.47
C SER A 449 2.89 18.06 -13.95
N ILE A 450 2.80 17.05 -13.09
CA ILE A 450 2.27 15.72 -13.43
C ILE A 450 0.75 15.63 -13.35
N LEU A 451 0.09 16.57 -12.67
CA LEU A 451 -1.36 16.53 -12.42
C LEU A 451 -2.20 16.41 -13.71
N PRO A 452 -1.90 17.10 -14.81
CA PRO A 452 -2.63 16.90 -16.07
C PRO A 452 -2.53 15.46 -16.61
N LYS A 453 -1.38 14.80 -16.43
CA LYS A 453 -1.18 13.41 -16.86
C LYS A 453 -1.87 12.40 -15.94
N LEU A 454 -1.93 12.69 -14.64
CA LEU A 454 -2.76 11.93 -13.71
C LEU A 454 -4.24 12.04 -14.07
N LYS A 455 -4.71 13.25 -14.42
CA LYS A 455 -6.09 13.49 -14.87
C LYS A 455 -6.44 12.65 -16.09
N GLU A 456 -5.65 12.76 -17.15
CA GLU A 456 -5.83 12.02 -18.42
C GLU A 456 -5.89 10.50 -18.18
N PHE A 457 -4.99 9.98 -17.33
CA PHE A 457 -4.94 8.56 -17.01
C PHE A 457 -6.18 8.06 -16.25
N LEU A 458 -6.68 8.85 -15.30
CA LEU A 458 -7.87 8.50 -14.52
C LEU A 458 -9.15 8.64 -15.33
N GLU A 459 -9.26 9.65 -16.19
CA GLU A 459 -10.41 9.82 -17.10
C GLU A 459 -10.56 8.63 -18.05
N ALA A 460 -9.43 8.13 -18.58
CA ALA A 460 -9.44 6.95 -19.43
C ALA A 460 -9.88 5.68 -18.66
N ASN A 461 -9.55 5.58 -17.38
CA ASN A 461 -9.80 4.38 -16.56
C ASN A 461 -11.16 4.40 -15.84
N LEU A 462 -11.70 5.57 -15.54
CA LEU A 462 -12.94 5.79 -14.80
C LEU A 462 -13.93 6.61 -15.64
N PRO A 463 -14.38 6.09 -16.80
CA PRO A 463 -15.25 6.83 -17.70
C PRO A 463 -16.55 7.25 -17.01
N GLY A 464 -16.97 8.48 -17.28
CA GLY A 464 -18.21 9.04 -16.75
C GLY A 464 -18.08 9.74 -15.39
N ILE A 465 -16.97 9.62 -14.67
CA ILE A 465 -16.69 10.43 -13.48
C ILE A 465 -15.98 11.71 -13.90
N GLY A 466 -16.38 12.87 -13.39
CA GLY A 466 -15.64 14.12 -13.62
C GLY A 466 -14.34 14.15 -12.81
N ILE A 467 -13.17 14.19 -13.46
CA ILE A 467 -11.88 14.16 -12.76
C ILE A 467 -11.33 15.57 -12.57
N VAL A 468 -11.04 15.94 -11.31
CA VAL A 468 -10.51 17.23 -10.93
C VAL A 468 -9.20 17.05 -10.17
N THR A 469 -8.08 17.38 -10.83
CA THR A 469 -6.75 17.34 -10.20
C THR A 469 -6.37 18.70 -9.64
N MET A 470 -5.96 18.77 -8.38
CA MET A 470 -5.51 20.03 -7.74
C MET A 470 -4.19 19.82 -7.00
N HIS A 471 -3.40 20.89 -6.90
CA HIS A 471 -2.16 20.85 -6.13
C HIS A 471 -2.47 20.91 -4.62
N CYS A 472 -1.71 20.18 -3.79
CA CYS A 472 -1.92 20.13 -2.34
C CYS A 472 -1.85 21.51 -1.64
N GLU A 473 -1.06 22.44 -2.18
CA GLU A 473 -0.93 23.81 -1.65
C GLU A 473 -2.04 24.77 -2.12
N ASP A 474 -2.98 24.31 -2.95
CA ASP A 474 -4.07 25.16 -3.42
C ASP A 474 -5.05 25.47 -2.28
N GLU A 475 -5.21 26.76 -1.96
CA GLU A 475 -6.10 27.23 -0.88
C GLU A 475 -7.55 26.76 -1.06
N LYS A 476 -8.01 26.64 -2.31
CA LYS A 476 -9.36 26.18 -2.62
C LYS A 476 -9.51 24.70 -2.30
N LEU A 477 -8.52 23.87 -2.63
CA LEU A 477 -8.52 22.45 -2.25
C LEU A 477 -8.53 22.29 -0.73
N GLN A 478 -7.72 23.07 -0.01
CA GLN A 478 -7.69 23.04 1.46
C GLN A 478 -9.03 23.45 2.09
N ARG A 479 -9.74 24.41 1.49
CA ARG A 479 -11.12 24.75 1.89
C ARG A 479 -12.07 23.57 1.67
N LEU A 480 -12.06 22.95 0.49
CA LEU A 480 -12.91 21.79 0.18
C LEU A 480 -12.64 20.60 1.13
N LYS A 481 -11.37 20.29 1.41
CA LYS A 481 -11.02 19.25 2.40
C LYS A 481 -11.55 19.57 3.80
N ARG A 482 -11.51 20.84 4.22
CA ARG A 482 -12.08 21.27 5.52
C ARG A 482 -13.60 21.06 5.57
N GLU A 483 -14.31 21.38 4.50
CA GLU A 483 -15.75 21.13 4.37
C GLU A 483 -16.05 19.63 4.50
N GLN A 484 -15.29 18.76 3.83
CA GLN A 484 -15.43 17.30 3.96
C GLN A 484 -15.24 16.82 5.39
N VAL A 485 -14.21 17.32 6.09
CA VAL A 485 -13.95 16.99 7.50
C VAL A 485 -15.08 17.48 8.42
N GLU A 486 -15.67 18.64 8.14
CA GLU A 486 -16.82 19.15 8.90
C GLU A 486 -18.07 18.30 8.68
N THR A 487 -18.34 17.90 7.44
CA THR A 487 -19.43 16.98 7.11
C THR A 487 -19.24 15.63 7.77
N LYS A 488 -18.02 15.08 7.72
CA LYS A 488 -17.66 13.85 8.44
C LYS A 488 -17.92 13.94 9.95
N LYS A 489 -17.79 15.13 10.57
CA LYS A 489 -18.16 15.34 11.98
C LYS A 489 -19.67 15.42 12.21
N LYS A 490 -20.45 15.88 11.24
CA LYS A 490 -21.91 16.03 11.32
C LYS A 490 -22.64 14.72 11.01
N GLU A 491 -22.26 14.07 9.91
CA GLU A 491 -22.85 12.83 9.39
C GLU A 491 -22.23 11.59 10.01
N GLY A 492 -20.94 11.65 10.33
CA GLY A 492 -20.25 10.56 10.99
C GLY A 492 -20.81 10.36 12.39
N ARG A 493 -21.35 9.16 12.64
CA ARG A 493 -21.61 8.70 14.01
C ARG A 493 -20.29 8.77 14.79
N MET A 494 -20.16 9.76 15.66
CA MET A 494 -19.00 9.93 16.54
C MET A 494 -18.72 8.63 17.29
N VAL A 495 -17.65 7.92 16.94
CA VAL A 495 -16.97 7.09 17.94
C VAL A 495 -16.12 8.06 18.77
N ASN A 496 -16.70 8.52 19.88
CA ASN A 496 -15.94 9.15 20.95
C ASN A 496 -14.95 8.10 21.50
N MET A 497 -13.75 8.05 20.94
CA MET A 497 -12.61 7.42 21.61
C MET A 497 -12.24 8.29 22.80
N VAL A 498 -12.57 7.81 24.01
CA VAL A 498 -11.98 8.34 25.25
C VAL A 498 -10.49 7.95 25.22
N LEU A 499 -9.66 8.86 24.71
CA LEU A 499 -8.21 8.77 24.93
C LEU A 499 -7.96 8.89 26.44
N ALA A 500 -7.20 7.94 26.99
CA ALA A 500 -6.47 8.19 28.22
C ALA A 500 -5.64 9.46 28.00
N ARG A 501 -6.01 10.52 28.73
CA ARG A 501 -5.46 11.87 28.63
C ARG A 501 -3.93 11.85 28.70
N SER A 502 -3.27 12.28 27.63
CA SER A 502 -1.98 12.97 27.72
C SER A 502 -2.20 14.42 27.27
N PRO A 503 -1.98 15.42 28.14
CA PRO A 503 -2.36 16.81 27.89
C PRO A 503 -1.31 17.49 26.99
N SER A 504 -1.47 17.41 25.67
CA SER A 504 -0.81 18.31 24.69
C SER A 504 -1.17 18.01 23.22
N SER A 505 -2.38 17.54 22.93
CA SER A 505 -2.80 17.23 21.54
C SER A 505 -4.02 18.03 21.10
N SER A 506 -3.79 19.26 20.65
CA SER A 506 -4.73 19.99 19.79
C SER A 506 -4.23 19.94 18.34
N SER A 507 -5.14 19.56 17.43
CA SER A 507 -5.07 19.74 15.96
C SER A 507 -3.89 19.05 15.22
N LEU A 508 -4.10 17.79 14.81
CA LEU A 508 -3.06 16.93 14.20
C LEU A 508 -3.24 16.66 12.69
N SER A 509 -3.85 17.57 11.92
CA SER A 509 -3.63 17.60 10.46
C SER A 509 -2.35 18.36 10.07
N SER A 510 -1.53 18.72 11.07
CA SER A 510 -0.36 19.61 10.93
C SER A 510 0.95 18.96 11.35
N THR A 511 1.03 17.63 11.51
CA THR A 511 2.29 16.98 11.93
C THR A 511 3.36 16.99 10.84
N GLU A 512 3.00 17.14 9.56
CA GLU A 512 4.01 17.35 8.50
C GLU A 512 4.49 18.81 8.45
N SER A 513 3.61 19.80 8.68
CA SER A 513 4.00 21.21 8.83
C SER A 513 4.77 21.49 10.12
N ALA A 514 4.55 20.71 11.19
CA ALA A 514 5.32 20.79 12.42
C ALA A 514 6.78 20.32 12.22
N LEU A 515 7.04 19.44 11.26
CA LEU A 515 8.40 19.11 10.84
C LEU A 515 9.04 20.26 10.05
N GLN A 516 8.24 21.03 9.31
CA GLN A 516 8.67 22.24 8.59
C GLN A 516 8.93 23.43 9.54
N HIS A 517 8.19 23.55 10.64
CA HIS A 517 8.46 24.54 11.69
C HIS A 517 9.69 24.20 12.56
N MET A 518 10.18 22.95 12.52
CA MET A 518 11.46 22.60 13.12
C MET A 518 12.66 22.98 12.24
N ASP A 519 12.46 23.28 10.95
CA ASP A 519 13.51 23.83 10.08
C ASP A 519 13.79 25.33 10.37
N GLU A 520 12.84 26.04 11.00
CA GLU A 520 13.05 27.43 11.46
C GLU A 520 13.71 27.52 12.84
N ALA A 521 13.65 26.46 13.65
CA ALA A 521 14.32 26.38 14.93
C ALA A 521 15.76 25.90 14.73
N GLY A 522 16.68 26.87 14.58
CA GLY A 522 18.11 26.63 14.36
C GLY A 522 18.73 25.58 15.28
N GLU A 523 19.71 24.87 14.71
CA GLU A 523 20.57 23.89 15.36
C GLU A 523 21.10 24.39 16.72
N ASP A 524 20.55 23.88 17.82
CA ASP A 524 21.27 23.69 19.10
C ASP A 524 20.40 22.90 20.09
N GLY A 525 20.40 21.58 19.96
CA GLY A 525 19.80 20.67 20.93
C GLY A 525 20.02 19.19 20.58
N PRO A 526 20.29 18.30 21.55
CA PRO A 526 20.46 16.87 21.27
C PRO A 526 19.14 16.28 20.74
N PRO A 527 19.18 15.43 19.69
CA PRO A 527 17.97 14.94 19.05
C PRO A 527 17.11 14.13 20.02
N VAL A 528 15.84 14.54 20.17
CA VAL A 528 14.86 13.84 21.00
C VAL A 528 14.52 12.49 20.33
N LYS A 529 15.08 11.40 20.87
CA LYS A 529 14.82 10.04 20.38
C LYS A 529 13.39 9.60 20.74
N SER A 530 12.64 9.12 19.75
CA SER A 530 11.30 8.54 19.97
C SER A 530 11.36 7.28 20.84
N THR A 531 10.27 6.95 21.52
CA THR A 531 10.13 5.76 22.39
C THR A 531 10.42 4.46 21.64
N THR A 532 10.04 4.41 20.37
CA THR A 532 10.30 3.30 19.43
C THR A 532 11.78 3.18 19.06
N GLN A 533 12.49 4.29 18.89
CA GLN A 533 13.92 4.27 18.60
C GLN A 533 14.74 3.78 19.80
N LYS A 534 14.27 4.04 21.03
CA LYS A 534 14.84 3.47 22.26
C LYS A 534 14.59 1.97 22.38
N ALA A 535 13.42 1.48 21.95
CA ALA A 535 13.09 0.05 21.95
C ALA A 535 13.91 -0.74 20.91
N LEU A 536 14.12 -0.17 19.72
CA LEU A 536 14.98 -0.75 18.69
C LEU A 536 16.46 -0.75 19.10
N ASP A 537 16.96 0.34 19.69
CA ASP A 537 18.33 0.38 20.24
C ASP A 537 18.53 -0.67 21.35
N ALA A 538 17.50 -0.96 22.16
CA ALA A 538 17.55 -1.97 23.22
C ALA A 538 17.47 -3.42 22.71
N LEU A 539 16.81 -3.66 21.57
CA LEU A 539 16.70 -4.99 20.97
C LEU A 539 18.01 -5.45 20.30
N GLU A 540 18.84 -4.50 19.87
CA GLU A 540 20.04 -4.77 19.08
C GLU A 540 21.33 -4.88 19.90
N ASP A 541 21.39 -4.26 21.08
CA ASP A 541 22.57 -4.33 21.94
C ASP A 541 22.18 -4.82 23.35
N PRO A 542 22.27 -6.13 23.66
CA PRO A 542 21.92 -6.66 24.98
C PRO A 542 22.74 -6.08 26.14
N LYS A 543 23.80 -5.30 25.86
CA LYS A 543 24.55 -4.54 26.85
C LYS A 543 23.87 -3.22 27.26
N THR A 544 23.06 -2.59 26.40
CA THR A 544 22.31 -1.36 26.76
C THR A 544 21.18 -1.66 27.74
N LEU A 545 20.54 -2.83 27.62
CA LEU A 545 19.58 -3.37 28.61
C LEU A 545 20.22 -3.48 30.01
N LYS A 546 21.49 -3.91 30.07
CA LYS A 546 22.26 -4.05 31.32
C LYS A 546 22.63 -2.70 31.94
N ASN A 547 22.78 -1.64 31.13
CA ASN A 547 23.04 -0.28 31.60
C ASN A 547 21.74 0.43 32.06
N MET A 548 20.60 0.20 31.41
CA MET A 548 19.30 0.68 31.88
C MET A 548 18.89 0.05 33.22
N LEU A 549 19.19 -1.24 33.42
CA LEU A 549 18.95 -1.93 34.69
C LEU A 549 19.91 -1.50 35.81
N ARG A 550 21.10 -0.94 35.49
CA ARG A 550 22.07 -0.46 36.50
C ARG A 550 21.82 0.97 36.99
N HIS A 551 21.03 1.77 36.29
CA HIS A 551 20.70 3.15 36.71
C HIS A 551 19.45 3.26 37.61
N GLY A 552 18.83 2.14 38.00
CA GLY A 552 17.71 2.10 38.95
C GLY A 552 18.11 2.02 40.43
N HIS A 553 19.40 1.91 40.76
CA HIS A 553 19.86 1.84 42.15
C HIS A 553 21.04 2.77 42.41
N GLY A 554 20.75 3.93 43.01
CA GLY A 554 21.76 4.76 43.65
C GLY A 554 21.46 6.25 43.61
N HIS A 555 20.69 6.75 44.58
CA HIS A 555 21.06 7.93 45.38
C HIS A 555 20.01 8.19 46.47
N GLY A 556 20.37 7.86 47.71
CA GLY A 556 19.67 8.27 48.92
C GLY A 556 20.71 8.49 50.02
N SER A 557 21.25 9.69 50.07
CA SER A 557 22.06 10.24 51.18
C SER A 557 21.61 11.69 51.33
N GLY A 558 21.27 12.25 52.47
CA GLY A 558 21.26 11.83 53.86
C GLY A 558 21.07 13.11 54.68
N SER A 559 20.37 13.06 55.79
CA SER A 559 20.49 14.07 56.85
C SER A 559 20.07 13.45 58.17
N GLY A 560 21.01 13.46 59.12
CA GLY A 560 20.90 12.78 60.40
C GLY A 560 19.98 13.44 61.42
N ASN A 561 19.54 12.58 62.35
CA ASN A 561 19.34 12.76 63.79
C ASN A 561 18.87 11.36 64.23
N GLY A 562 19.57 10.59 65.05
CA GLY A 562 20.12 10.98 66.33
C GLY A 562 19.10 10.62 67.42
N GLU A 563 18.83 9.34 67.66
CA GLU A 563 18.48 8.86 69.01
C GLU A 563 18.54 7.33 69.12
N SER A 564 19.08 6.92 70.26
CA SER A 564 19.40 5.57 70.67
C SER A 564 18.22 4.96 71.42
N SER A 565 17.82 3.73 71.10
CA SER A 565 17.43 2.76 72.13
C SER A 565 17.32 1.34 71.57
N ARG A 566 18.04 0.45 72.28
CA ARG A 566 17.94 -1.02 72.23
C ARG A 566 16.55 -1.48 72.66
N VAL A 567 16.22 -2.72 72.26
CA VAL A 567 15.52 -3.83 72.98
C VAL A 567 14.76 -4.61 71.90
N ALA A 568 15.35 -5.68 71.35
CA ALA A 568 15.27 -7.07 71.80
C ALA A 568 14.15 -7.86 71.08
N ALA A 569 14.59 -8.97 70.47
CA ALA A 569 13.97 -10.30 70.33
C ALA A 569 12.48 -10.42 70.71
N THR A 570 11.65 -11.15 69.96
CA THR A 570 11.75 -12.61 69.78
C THR A 570 10.67 -13.10 68.80
N ASN A 571 11.05 -14.16 68.08
CA ASN A 571 10.27 -15.27 67.50
C ASN A 571 9.22 -14.98 66.41
#